data_AF-A0A832T2N3-F1
#
_entry.id   AF-A0A832T2N3-F1
#
_cell.length_a   1.000
_cell.length_b   1.000
_cell.length_c   1.000
_cell.angle_alpha   90.00
_cell.angle_beta   90.00
_cell.angle_gamma   90.00
#
_symmetry.space_group_name_H-M   'P 1'
#
loop_
_entity.id
_entity.type
_entity.pdbx_description
1 polymer ?
#
loop_
_entity_poly.entity_id
_entity_poly.type
_entity_poly.pdbx_seq_one_letter_code
_entity_poly.pdbx_strand_id
1 'polypeptide(L)'
;MLILLHSEGASVRDCIRTLIRMSKNRLPQQGKITSSKIKISTGAFLSVNLALIVDLAQPYKPGIAVEYSVSGSKDKALEDLQEKLNSYVTPEIEVFDFQIETYTTPVTRRTYAIGVLVYNKPRKANTKDFMLQNRRKILAKVLELLNYNIKALNISELARMFGVSRDTIYNDIQQIIKNVDKV
;
A
#
# COMPACT_ATOMS: atom_id res chain seq x y z
N MET A 1 -6.29 -6.60 -12.13
CA MET A 1 -6.30 -7.99 -11.61
C MET A 1 -7.44 -8.14 -10.60
N LEU A 2 -8.29 -9.16 -10.74
CA LEU A 2 -9.35 -9.46 -9.77
C LEU A 2 -8.82 -10.45 -8.72
N ILE A 3 -9.08 -10.18 -7.43
CA ILE A 3 -8.73 -11.06 -6.32
C ILE A 3 -9.97 -11.34 -5.51
N LEU A 4 -10.27 -12.63 -5.31
CA LEU A 4 -11.35 -13.10 -4.45
C LEU A 4 -10.77 -13.82 -3.24
N LEU A 5 -11.13 -13.37 -2.05
CA LEU A 5 -10.81 -13.99 -0.78
C LEU A 5 -12.10 -14.33 -0.05
N HIS A 6 -12.16 -15.56 0.44
CA HIS A 6 -13.27 -16.06 1.23
C HIS A 6 -12.70 -16.87 2.38
N SER A 7 -13.24 -16.65 3.57
CA SER A 7 -12.94 -17.45 4.76
C SER A 7 -14.22 -17.63 5.55
N GLU A 8 -14.46 -18.85 6.00
CA GLU A 8 -15.57 -19.20 6.87
C GLU A 8 -15.06 -20.06 8.02
N GLY A 9 -15.62 -19.89 9.21
CA GLY A 9 -15.31 -20.76 10.34
C GLY A 9 -16.23 -20.57 11.53
N ALA A 10 -16.33 -21.63 12.35
CA ALA A 10 -17.03 -21.59 13.64
C ALA A 10 -16.30 -20.74 14.70
N SER A 11 -14.98 -20.61 14.54
CA SER A 11 -14.12 -19.80 15.39
C SER A 11 -13.75 -18.51 14.65
N VAL A 12 -14.10 -17.36 15.24
CA VAL A 12 -13.76 -16.02 14.71
C VAL A 12 -12.25 -15.91 14.48
N ARG A 13 -11.45 -16.43 15.43
CA ARG A 13 -9.99 -16.42 15.38
C ARG A 13 -9.45 -17.16 14.16
N ASP A 14 -9.98 -18.35 13.88
CA ASP A 14 -9.46 -19.21 12.82
C ASP A 14 -9.89 -18.72 11.44
N CYS A 15 -11.12 -18.19 11.34
CA CYS A 15 -11.60 -17.50 10.14
C CYS A 15 -10.70 -16.32 9.78
N ILE A 16 -10.34 -15.47 10.76
CA ILE A 16 -9.48 -14.30 10.54
C ILE A 16 -8.04 -14.72 10.19
N ARG A 17 -7.45 -15.68 10.90
CA ARG A 17 -6.12 -16.20 10.56
C ARG A 17 -6.04 -16.74 9.15
N THR A 18 -7.06 -17.49 8.74
CA THR A 18 -7.13 -18.06 7.39
C THR A 18 -7.16 -16.96 6.34
N LEU A 19 -7.95 -15.92 6.57
CA LEU A 19 -8.06 -14.78 5.66
C LEU A 19 -6.74 -13.99 5.55
N ILE A 20 -6.06 -13.74 6.68
CA ILE A 20 -4.74 -13.09 6.71
C ILE A 20 -3.69 -13.91 5.96
N ARG A 21 -3.72 -15.25 6.11
CA ARG A 21 -2.82 -16.13 5.36
C ARG A 21 -3.10 -16.08 3.86
N MET A 22 -4.37 -16.11 3.47
CA MET A 22 -4.75 -16.01 2.05
C MET A 22 -4.38 -14.66 1.45
N SER A 23 -4.54 -13.56 2.19
CA SER A 23 -4.19 -12.22 1.71
C SER A 23 -2.69 -12.11 1.43
N LYS A 24 -1.84 -12.61 2.34
CA LYS A 24 -0.37 -12.64 2.14
C LYS A 24 0.06 -13.40 0.90
N ASN A 25 -0.65 -14.48 0.56
CA ASN A 25 -0.29 -15.35 -0.57
C ASN A 25 -0.87 -14.85 -1.91
N ARG A 26 -2.01 -14.18 -1.90
CA ARG A 26 -2.75 -13.80 -3.12
C ARG A 26 -2.63 -12.33 -3.49
N LEU A 27 -2.32 -11.45 -2.54
CA LEU A 27 -2.06 -10.04 -2.86
C LEU A 27 -0.71 -9.92 -3.58
N PRO A 28 -0.65 -9.13 -4.66
CA PRO A 28 0.61 -8.92 -5.36
C PRO A 28 1.55 -8.06 -4.51
N GLN A 29 2.86 -8.20 -4.74
CA GLN A 29 3.87 -7.34 -4.12
C GLN A 29 3.82 -5.88 -4.63
N GLN A 30 3.12 -5.65 -5.74
CA GLN A 30 2.89 -4.33 -6.34
C GLN A 30 1.48 -4.22 -6.91
N GLY A 31 0.88 -3.07 -6.72
CA GLY A 31 -0.38 -2.64 -7.32
C GLY A 31 -1.20 -1.77 -6.36
N LYS A 32 -2.15 -1.02 -6.90
CA LYS A 32 -3.10 -0.22 -6.14
C LYS A 32 -4.48 -0.85 -6.23
N ILE A 33 -5.12 -1.07 -5.08
CA ILE A 33 -6.53 -1.45 -5.01
C ILE A 33 -7.35 -0.25 -5.49
N THR A 34 -8.15 -0.45 -6.53
CA THR A 34 -9.01 0.57 -7.15
C THR A 34 -10.49 0.31 -6.95
N SER A 35 -10.88 -0.89 -6.53
CA SER A 35 -12.24 -1.24 -6.17
C SER A 35 -12.26 -2.39 -5.17
N SER A 36 -13.23 -2.38 -4.27
CA SER A 36 -13.46 -3.41 -3.28
C SER A 36 -14.94 -3.69 -3.10
N LYS A 37 -15.25 -4.93 -2.74
CA LYS A 37 -16.52 -5.33 -2.11
C LYS A 37 -16.19 -6.19 -0.92
N ILE A 38 -16.59 -5.73 0.26
CA ILE A 38 -16.35 -6.42 1.52
C ILE A 38 -17.70 -6.84 2.09
N LYS A 39 -17.84 -8.11 2.48
CA LYS A 39 -19.04 -8.61 3.15
C LYS A 39 -18.62 -9.46 4.33
N ILE A 40 -19.02 -9.03 5.53
CA ILE A 40 -18.91 -9.78 6.77
C ILE A 40 -20.31 -10.29 7.09
N SER A 41 -20.44 -11.59 7.39
CA SER A 41 -21.70 -12.19 7.80
C SER A 41 -21.47 -12.99 9.07
N THR A 42 -22.32 -12.73 10.05
CA THR A 42 -22.29 -13.35 11.37
C THR A 42 -23.58 -14.15 11.56
N GLY A 43 -23.45 -15.37 12.05
CA GLY A 43 -24.56 -16.30 12.26
C GLY A 43 -24.07 -17.55 12.99
N ALA A 44 -24.47 -18.73 12.53
CA ALA A 44 -23.90 -19.99 13.03
C ALA A 44 -22.38 -20.07 12.77
N PHE A 45 -21.93 -19.46 11.67
CA PHE A 45 -20.52 -19.33 11.31
C PHE A 45 -20.20 -17.86 11.03
N LEU A 46 -18.93 -17.49 11.17
CA LEU A 46 -18.42 -16.23 10.65
C LEU A 46 -17.99 -16.47 9.20
N SER A 47 -18.47 -15.63 8.29
CA SER A 47 -18.06 -15.63 6.88
C SER A 47 -17.55 -14.25 6.48
N VAL A 48 -16.37 -14.18 5.87
CA VAL A 48 -15.78 -12.94 5.38
C VAL A 48 -15.42 -13.10 3.91
N ASN A 49 -16.01 -12.24 3.08
CA ASN A 49 -15.82 -12.23 1.63
C ASN A 49 -15.21 -10.90 1.21
N LEU A 50 -14.15 -10.94 0.42
CA LEU A 50 -13.54 -9.78 -0.21
C LEU A 50 -13.37 -10.04 -1.70
N ALA A 51 -13.85 -9.10 -2.51
CA ALA A 51 -13.51 -8.99 -3.92
C ALA A 51 -12.76 -7.68 -4.14
N LEU A 52 -11.56 -7.75 -4.73
CA LEU A 52 -10.69 -6.60 -4.94
C LEU A 52 -10.29 -6.50 -6.42
N ILE A 53 -10.28 -5.28 -6.95
CA ILE A 53 -9.64 -4.98 -8.24
C ILE A 53 -8.34 -4.24 -7.93
N VAL A 54 -7.23 -4.81 -8.42
CA VAL A 54 -5.88 -4.24 -8.26
C VAL A 54 -5.33 -3.83 -9.61
N ASP A 55 -4.96 -2.56 -9.75
CA ASP A 55 -4.15 -2.06 -10.85
C ASP A 55 -2.67 -2.32 -10.56
N LEU A 56 -2.07 -3.23 -11.30
CA LEU A 56 -0.67 -3.66 -11.11
C LEU A 56 0.35 -2.62 -11.59
N ALA A 57 -0.06 -1.65 -12.42
CA ALA A 57 0.83 -0.62 -12.95
C ALA A 57 1.23 0.40 -11.88
N GLN A 58 0.43 0.53 -10.82
CA GLN A 58 0.62 1.56 -9.80
C GLN A 58 1.72 1.18 -8.79
N PRO A 59 2.55 2.14 -8.35
CA PRO A 59 3.66 1.92 -7.43
C PRO A 59 3.19 1.87 -5.97
N TYR A 60 2.23 1.00 -5.69
CA TYR A 60 1.68 0.77 -4.36
C TYR A 60 1.90 -0.69 -3.95
N LYS A 61 1.80 -0.96 -2.67
CA LYS A 61 1.69 -2.29 -2.08
C LYS A 61 0.29 -2.40 -1.49
N PRO A 62 -0.58 -3.25 -2.05
CA PRO A 62 -1.93 -3.43 -1.55
C PRO A 62 -1.88 -4.24 -0.25
N GLY A 63 -2.82 -3.98 0.66
CA GLY A 63 -2.87 -4.61 1.96
C GLY A 63 -4.29 -4.78 2.49
N ILE A 64 -4.45 -5.77 3.36
CA ILE A 64 -5.70 -6.06 4.06
C ILE A 64 -5.32 -6.30 5.53
N ALA A 65 -5.95 -5.57 6.44
CA ALA A 65 -5.92 -5.85 7.88
C ALA A 65 -7.29 -6.35 8.32
N VAL A 66 -7.30 -7.41 9.14
CA VAL A 66 -8.55 -8.00 9.66
C VAL A 66 -8.36 -8.26 11.13
N GLU A 67 -9.23 -7.68 11.94
CA GLU A 67 -9.14 -7.73 13.39
C GLU A 67 -10.51 -8.01 14.01
N TYR A 68 -10.48 -8.47 15.25
CA TYR A 68 -11.69 -8.61 16.07
C TYR A 68 -11.42 -8.27 17.53
N SER A 69 -12.49 -7.92 18.23
CA SER A 69 -12.54 -7.74 19.68
C SER A 69 -13.77 -8.45 20.26
N VAL A 70 -13.73 -8.69 21.56
CA VAL A 70 -14.83 -9.34 22.29
C VAL A 70 -15.01 -8.64 23.62
N SER A 71 -16.20 -8.14 23.89
CA SER A 71 -16.50 -7.43 25.14
C SER A 71 -17.92 -7.70 25.64
N GLY A 72 -18.23 -7.23 26.85
CA GLY A 72 -19.57 -7.31 27.45
C GLY A 72 -20.56 -6.29 26.87
N SER A 73 -20.08 -5.25 26.19
CA SER A 73 -20.91 -4.25 25.51
C SER A 73 -20.45 -4.05 24.07
N LYS A 74 -21.37 -3.55 23.24
CA LYS A 74 -21.08 -3.22 21.83
C LYS A 74 -20.07 -2.08 21.71
N ASP A 75 -20.23 -1.03 22.51
CA ASP A 75 -19.37 0.15 22.45
C ASP A 75 -17.92 -0.19 22.80
N LYS A 76 -17.72 -0.91 23.91
CA LYS A 76 -16.37 -1.33 24.32
C LYS A 76 -15.72 -2.28 23.29
N ALA A 77 -16.51 -3.17 22.68
CA ALA A 77 -15.99 -4.01 21.60
C ALA A 77 -15.55 -3.15 20.40
N LEU A 78 -16.33 -2.13 20.02
CA LEU A 78 -15.96 -1.25 18.92
C LEU A 78 -14.72 -0.40 19.24
N GLU A 79 -14.59 0.13 20.46
CA GLU A 79 -13.39 0.84 20.93
C GLU A 79 -12.14 -0.04 20.84
N ASP A 80 -12.18 -1.25 21.41
CA ASP A 80 -11.07 -2.21 21.36
C ASP A 80 -10.72 -2.60 19.91
N LEU A 81 -11.72 -2.69 19.03
CA LEU A 81 -11.51 -2.97 17.60
C LEU A 81 -10.84 -1.78 16.89
N GLN A 82 -11.30 -0.57 17.18
CA GLN A 82 -10.74 0.65 16.60
C GLN A 82 -9.27 0.81 16.98
N GLU A 83 -8.89 0.58 18.24
CA GLU A 83 -7.49 0.62 18.66
C GLU A 83 -6.62 -0.36 17.85
N LYS A 84 -7.10 -1.59 17.67
CA LYS A 84 -6.40 -2.60 16.87
C LYS A 84 -6.26 -2.19 15.41
N LEU A 85 -7.33 -1.71 14.78
CA LEU A 85 -7.28 -1.27 13.38
C LEU A 85 -6.38 -0.04 13.18
N ASN A 86 -6.42 0.91 14.12
CA ASN A 86 -5.57 2.10 14.08
C ASN A 86 -4.08 1.77 14.14
N SER A 87 -3.68 0.65 14.75
CA SER A 87 -2.28 0.19 14.71
C SER A 87 -1.76 -0.09 13.29
N TYR A 88 -2.66 -0.32 12.32
CA TYR A 88 -2.33 -0.48 10.91
C TYR A 88 -2.37 0.85 10.14
N VAL A 89 -3.05 1.87 10.64
CA VAL A 89 -3.19 3.17 9.97
C VAL A 89 -1.98 4.04 10.30
N THR A 90 -0.92 3.89 9.51
CA THR A 90 0.26 4.76 9.57
C THR A 90 0.12 5.92 8.60
N PRO A 91 0.86 7.05 8.76
CA PRO A 91 0.76 8.21 7.87
C PRO A 91 1.07 7.92 6.40
N GLU A 92 1.80 6.84 6.12
CA GLU A 92 2.11 6.41 4.76
C GLU A 92 0.96 5.60 4.11
N ILE A 93 -0.04 5.16 4.85
CA ILE A 93 -1.08 4.26 4.33
C ILE A 93 -2.30 5.05 3.84
N GLU A 94 -2.76 4.73 2.64
CA GLU A 94 -4.05 5.17 2.11
C GLU A 94 -5.11 4.10 2.44
N VAL A 95 -5.96 4.38 3.43
CA VAL A 95 -7.16 3.57 3.67
C VAL A 95 -8.08 3.70 2.47
N PHE A 96 -8.36 2.58 1.80
CA PHE A 96 -9.17 2.54 0.59
C PHE A 96 -10.64 2.24 0.90
N ASP A 97 -10.88 1.22 1.73
CA ASP A 97 -12.23 0.78 2.09
C ASP A 97 -12.19 0.05 3.44
N PHE A 98 -13.32 -0.01 4.13
CA PHE A 98 -13.45 -0.75 5.39
C PHE A 98 -14.88 -1.23 5.61
N GLN A 99 -15.03 -2.35 6.30
CA GLN A 99 -16.31 -2.88 6.77
C GLN A 99 -16.17 -3.32 8.22
N ILE A 100 -17.17 -2.98 9.03
CA ILE A 100 -17.27 -3.43 10.41
C ILE A 100 -18.61 -4.14 10.58
N GLU A 101 -18.61 -5.22 11.35
CA GLU A 101 -19.82 -5.93 11.73
C GLU A 101 -19.76 -6.32 13.21
N THR A 102 -20.92 -6.34 13.87
CA THR A 102 -21.01 -6.73 15.28
C THR A 102 -22.00 -7.86 15.48
N TYR A 103 -21.68 -8.77 16.39
CA TYR A 103 -22.57 -9.87 16.74
C TYR A 103 -22.55 -10.13 18.23
N THR A 104 -23.72 -10.11 18.86
CA THR A 104 -23.87 -10.45 20.27
C THR A 104 -24.38 -11.88 20.39
N THR A 105 -23.60 -12.72 21.06
CA THR A 105 -23.99 -14.11 21.30
C THR A 105 -25.20 -14.18 22.25
N PRO A 106 -26.27 -14.91 21.91
CA PRO A 106 -27.47 -14.97 22.76
C PRO A 106 -27.20 -15.54 24.15
N VAL A 107 -26.33 -16.55 24.25
CA VAL A 107 -26.07 -17.29 25.50
C VAL A 107 -25.10 -16.52 26.42
N THR A 108 -23.93 -16.15 25.91
CA THR A 108 -22.90 -15.51 26.74
C THR A 108 -23.06 -14.00 26.87
N ARG A 109 -23.94 -13.39 26.06
CA ARG A 109 -24.13 -11.94 25.92
C ARG A 109 -22.84 -11.17 25.60
N ARG A 110 -21.80 -11.86 25.15
CA ARG A 110 -20.58 -11.23 24.64
C ARG A 110 -20.83 -10.71 23.24
N THR A 111 -20.38 -9.48 23.01
CA THR A 111 -20.41 -8.82 21.71
C THR A 111 -19.04 -8.95 21.05
N TYR A 112 -19.05 -9.52 19.86
CA TYR A 112 -17.91 -9.57 18.95
C TYR A 112 -18.02 -8.39 17.99
N ALA A 113 -16.93 -7.66 17.80
CA ALA A 113 -16.80 -6.70 16.71
C ALA A 113 -15.71 -7.22 15.78
N ILE A 114 -16.00 -7.29 14.48
CA ILE A 114 -15.08 -7.73 13.43
C ILE A 114 -14.90 -6.58 12.46
N GLY A 115 -13.65 -6.27 12.11
CA GLY A 115 -13.32 -5.23 11.17
C GLY A 115 -12.40 -5.73 10.08
N VAL A 116 -12.68 -5.32 8.85
CA VAL A 116 -11.81 -5.51 7.68
C VAL A 116 -11.44 -4.14 7.16
N LEU A 117 -10.14 -3.88 7.03
CA LEU A 117 -9.56 -2.67 6.47
C LEU A 117 -8.79 -3.04 5.21
N VAL A 118 -9.09 -2.37 4.10
CA VAL A 118 -8.40 -2.50 2.83
C VAL A 118 -7.62 -1.22 2.58
N TYR A 119 -6.34 -1.35 2.24
CA TYR A 119 -5.47 -0.19 2.15
C TYR A 119 -4.40 -0.33 1.06
N ASN A 120 -3.85 0.81 0.67
CA ASN A 120 -2.75 0.93 -0.26
C ASN A 120 -1.59 1.62 0.44
N LYS A 121 -0.41 1.00 0.44
CA LYS A 121 0.81 1.64 0.93
C LYS A 121 1.66 2.06 -0.27
N PRO A 122 1.98 3.36 -0.47
CA PRO A 122 2.92 3.79 -1.49
C PRO A 122 4.22 2.99 -1.36
N ARG A 123 4.61 2.34 -2.44
CA ARG A 123 5.91 1.69 -2.50
C ARG A 123 6.89 2.81 -2.78
N LYS A 124 7.70 3.16 -1.77
CA LYS A 124 8.89 4.00 -2.01
C LYS A 124 9.65 3.32 -3.13
N ALA A 125 9.74 3.99 -4.28
CA ALA A 125 10.50 3.46 -5.41
C ALA A 125 11.87 3.05 -4.86
N ASN A 126 12.34 1.85 -5.16
CA ASN A 126 13.76 1.55 -4.99
C ASN A 126 14.47 2.54 -5.89
N THR A 127 14.92 3.65 -5.31
CA THR A 127 15.46 4.80 -6.04
C THR A 127 16.61 4.33 -6.93
N LYS A 128 17.34 3.28 -6.53
CA LYS A 128 18.47 2.71 -7.27
C LYS A 128 18.13 2.23 -8.69
N ASP A 129 17.02 1.50 -8.90
CA ASP A 129 16.70 0.95 -10.23
C ASP A 129 16.11 2.01 -11.18
N PHE A 130 15.32 2.94 -10.64
CA PHE A 130 14.72 4.03 -11.42
C PHE A 130 15.75 5.13 -11.75
N MET A 131 16.67 5.41 -10.83
CA MET A 131 17.77 6.38 -11.01
C MET A 131 18.74 5.94 -12.11
N LEU A 132 19.00 4.64 -12.27
CA LEU A 132 19.91 4.13 -13.31
C LEU A 132 19.26 4.16 -14.71
N GLN A 133 18.00 3.71 -14.85
CA GLN A 133 17.35 3.62 -16.16
C GLN A 133 16.89 4.97 -16.74
N ASN A 134 16.62 5.97 -15.90
CA ASN A 134 16.11 7.28 -16.33
C ASN A 134 17.00 8.47 -15.94
N ARG A 135 18.28 8.24 -15.61
CA ARG A 135 19.23 9.29 -15.18
C ARG A 135 19.21 10.55 -16.06
N ARG A 136 19.34 10.38 -17.38
CA ARG A 136 19.33 11.50 -18.33
C ARG A 136 18.01 12.27 -18.37
N LYS A 137 16.87 11.58 -18.24
CA LYS A 137 15.55 12.24 -18.21
C LYS A 137 15.37 13.08 -16.95
N ILE A 138 15.86 12.57 -15.81
CA ILE A 138 15.82 13.31 -14.54
C ILE A 138 16.76 14.51 -14.62
N LEU A 139 18.00 14.32 -15.08
CA LEU A 139 18.96 15.41 -15.27
C LEU A 139 18.42 16.47 -16.24
N ALA A 140 17.74 16.08 -17.31
CA ALA A 140 17.16 17.02 -18.28
C ALA A 140 16.07 17.90 -17.64
N LYS A 141 15.14 17.31 -16.87
CA LYS A 141 14.11 18.08 -16.15
C LYS A 141 14.69 19.01 -15.10
N VAL A 142 15.71 18.57 -14.36
CA VAL A 142 16.36 19.42 -13.35
C VAL A 142 17.08 20.58 -14.03
N LEU A 143 17.79 20.33 -15.14
CA LEU A 143 18.42 21.37 -15.93
C LEU A 143 17.40 22.35 -16.50
N GLU A 144 16.28 21.88 -17.05
CA GLU A 144 15.18 22.70 -17.55
C GLU A 144 14.65 23.66 -16.46
N LEU A 145 14.39 23.15 -15.24
CA LEU A 145 13.96 23.97 -14.10
C LEU A 145 15.00 25.02 -13.67
N LEU A 146 16.27 24.79 -13.97
CA LEU A 146 17.38 25.69 -13.67
C LEU A 146 17.78 26.55 -14.89
N ASN A 147 16.93 26.62 -15.94
CA ASN A 147 17.23 27.30 -17.20
C ASN A 147 18.59 26.87 -17.79
N TYR A 148 18.86 25.56 -17.75
CA TYR A 148 20.09 24.92 -18.19
C TYR A 148 21.38 25.45 -17.53
N ASN A 149 21.27 26.09 -16.36
CA ASN A 149 22.42 26.55 -15.59
C ASN A 149 23.15 25.40 -14.89
N ILE A 150 24.15 24.83 -15.56
CA ILE A 150 24.98 23.72 -15.04
C ILE A 150 25.71 24.11 -13.74
N LYS A 151 26.08 25.39 -13.57
CA LYS A 151 26.83 25.85 -12.40
C LYS A 151 26.00 25.79 -11.11
N ALA A 152 24.68 25.74 -11.23
CA ALA A 152 23.78 25.54 -10.10
C ALA A 152 23.75 24.08 -9.59
N LEU A 153 24.38 23.13 -10.31
CA LEU A 153 24.39 21.71 -9.94
C LEU A 153 25.65 21.30 -9.19
N ASN A 154 25.46 20.60 -8.07
CA ASN A 154 26.55 19.92 -7.39
C ASN A 154 26.81 18.55 -8.03
N ILE A 155 27.76 18.49 -8.96
CA ILE A 155 28.08 17.28 -9.74
C ILE A 155 28.55 16.12 -8.85
N SER A 156 29.29 16.40 -7.77
CA SER A 156 29.76 15.38 -6.84
C SER A 156 28.60 14.70 -6.11
N GLU A 157 27.60 15.48 -5.71
CA GLU A 157 26.41 14.98 -5.03
C GLU A 157 25.51 14.18 -5.98
N LEU A 158 25.36 14.65 -7.22
CA LEU A 158 24.62 13.92 -8.26
C LEU A 158 25.28 12.56 -8.57
N ALA A 159 26.61 12.52 -8.71
CA ALA A 159 27.35 11.28 -8.94
C ALA A 159 27.12 10.26 -7.82
N ARG A 160 27.15 10.72 -6.56
CA ARG A 160 26.85 9.91 -5.37
C ARG A 160 25.40 9.41 -5.38
N MET A 161 24.44 10.28 -5.67
CA MET A 161 23.01 9.95 -5.71
C MET A 161 22.67 8.92 -6.79
N PHE A 162 23.27 9.04 -7.97
CA PHE A 162 23.06 8.12 -9.09
C PHE A 162 23.96 6.87 -9.04
N GLY A 163 24.91 6.78 -8.09
CA GLY A 163 25.85 5.67 -7.98
C GLY A 163 26.79 5.53 -9.17
N VAL A 164 27.20 6.65 -9.78
CA VAL A 164 28.08 6.69 -10.96
C VAL A 164 29.26 7.63 -10.77
N SER A 165 30.21 7.64 -11.70
CA SER A 165 31.33 8.61 -11.68
C SER A 165 30.86 10.02 -12.04
N ARG A 166 31.62 11.03 -11.58
CA ARG A 166 31.40 12.45 -11.97
C ARG A 166 31.45 12.61 -13.49
N ASP A 167 32.37 11.91 -14.16
CA ASP A 167 32.52 11.96 -15.62
C ASP A 167 31.28 11.43 -16.35
N THR A 168 30.61 10.41 -15.79
CA THR A 168 29.34 9.91 -16.33
C THR A 168 28.26 10.99 -16.28
N ILE A 169 28.18 11.75 -15.19
CA ILE A 169 27.24 12.87 -15.06
C ILE A 169 27.60 14.00 -16.04
N TYR A 170 28.88 14.35 -16.19
CA TYR A 170 29.31 15.35 -17.17
C TYR A 170 28.92 14.97 -18.60
N ASN A 171 29.16 13.72 -19.00
CA ASN A 171 28.81 13.22 -20.33
C ASN A 171 27.29 13.26 -20.57
N ASP A 172 26.50 12.90 -19.57
CA ASP A 172 25.04 12.94 -19.67
C ASP A 172 24.52 14.38 -19.81
N ILE A 173 25.07 15.33 -19.05
CA ILE A 173 24.72 16.76 -19.17
C ILE A 173 25.09 17.30 -20.55
N GLN A 174 26.28 16.99 -21.06
CA GLN A 174 26.72 17.42 -22.40
C GLN A 174 25.79 16.89 -23.50
N GLN A 175 25.34 15.64 -23.40
CA GLN A 175 24.41 15.07 -24.36
C GLN A 175 23.03 15.73 -24.31
N ILE A 176 22.56 16.09 -23.12
CA ILE A 176 21.29 16.80 -22.95
C ILE A 176 21.38 18.18 -23.63
N ILE A 177 22.43 18.95 -23.38
CA ILE A 177 22.61 20.30 -23.95
C ILE A 177 22.73 20.24 -25.48
N LYS A 178 23.53 19.31 -26.02
CA LYS A 178 23.66 19.10 -27.48
C LYS A 178 22.32 18.80 -28.18
N ASN A 179 21.35 18.26 -27.47
CA ASN A 179 20.03 17.98 -28.04
C ASN A 179 19.07 19.17 -27.92
N VAL A 180 19.31 20.10 -26.98
CA VAL A 180 18.54 21.35 -26.82
C VAL A 180 18.97 22.37 -27.88
N ASP A 181 20.27 22.47 -28.19
CA ASP A 181 20.79 23.38 -29.22
C ASP A 181 20.40 23.00 -30.67
N LYS A 182 19.75 21.85 -30.86
CA LYS A 182 19.33 21.32 -32.17
C LYS A 182 17.84 21.51 -32.47
N VAL A 183 17.08 22.10 -31.54
CA VAL A 183 15.65 22.40 -31.64
C VAL A 183 15.48 23.91 -31.77
#